data_AF-A0A0D6JJG7-F1
#
_entry.id   AF-A0A0D6JJG7-F1
#
_cell.length_a   1.000
_cell.length_b   1.000
_cell.length_c   1.000
_cell.angle_alpha   90.00
_cell.angle_beta   90.00
_cell.angle_gamma   90.00
#
_symmetry.space_group_name_H-M   'P 1'
#
loop_
_entity.id
_entity.type
_entity.pdbx_description
1 polymer ?
#
loop_
_entity_poly.entity_id
_entity_poly.type
_entity_poly.pdbx_seq_one_letter_code
_entity_poly.pdbx_strand_id
1 'polypeptide(L)'
;MNRKAGLGLVGGIACVVAVLFPAYAQELSEKSVRTFMNYAWQLVPSQFTPPNGDTIMIDKTKKDAVMVPIDVAREVIRVGRLSAHAQICDLKEEQICNYQSLMRREVNKKSWSEQQLVYISQLHLTTVMLLTGKIKLVEKDGDKEVVVEESKAPAAATCTEEQKAKVTEVIATYVKAGPDLNADICKFDNAAKK
;
A
#
# COMPACT_ATOMS: atom_id res chain seq x y z
N MET A 1 40.69 -43.60 45.60
CA MET A 1 39.27 -44.02 45.71
C MET A 1 38.39 -42.79 45.49
N ASN A 2 37.58 -42.82 44.42
CA ASN A 2 36.28 -42.15 44.18
C ASN A 2 36.20 -40.60 44.22
N ARG A 3 36.07 -39.88 43.06
CA ARG A 3 34.82 -39.51 42.30
C ARG A 3 33.94 -38.49 43.08
N LYS A 4 33.46 -37.32 42.60
CA LYS A 4 33.06 -36.75 41.28
C LYS A 4 33.11 -35.20 41.38
N ALA A 5 33.69 -34.44 40.44
CA ALA A 5 33.09 -33.87 39.21
C ALA A 5 31.79 -33.06 39.41
N GLY A 6 31.91 -31.73 39.40
CA GLY A 6 30.81 -30.77 39.21
C GLY A 6 31.12 -29.89 38.00
N LEU A 7 30.71 -30.36 36.82
CA LEU A 7 30.82 -29.67 35.53
C LEU A 7 29.63 -28.72 35.41
N GLY A 8 29.89 -27.42 35.59
CA GLY A 8 28.91 -26.35 35.33
C GLY A 8 28.58 -26.30 33.85
N LEU A 9 27.31 -26.53 33.54
CA LEU A 9 26.77 -26.63 32.19
C LEU A 9 26.87 -25.26 31.50
N VAL A 10 27.76 -25.17 30.51
CA VAL A 10 27.78 -24.13 29.47
C VAL A 10 26.50 -24.29 28.65
N GLY A 11 25.47 -23.52 29.00
CA GLY A 11 24.22 -23.42 28.25
C GLY A 11 24.26 -22.17 27.38
N GLY A 12 24.40 -22.36 26.07
CA GLY A 12 24.59 -21.30 25.09
C GLY A 12 23.44 -20.28 25.03
N ILE A 13 23.81 -19.00 24.98
CA ILE A 13 23.00 -17.95 24.37
C ILE A 13 23.56 -17.74 22.96
N ALA A 14 23.24 -18.67 22.07
CA ALA A 14 23.21 -18.40 20.65
C ALA A 14 21.76 -18.05 20.34
N CYS A 15 21.50 -16.77 20.03
CA CYS A 15 20.43 -16.26 19.17
C CYS A 15 20.18 -14.78 19.46
N VAL A 16 20.89 -13.89 18.78
CA VAL A 16 20.22 -12.85 17.97
C VAL A 16 21.07 -12.68 16.72
N VAL A 17 20.92 -13.60 15.76
CA VAL A 17 21.13 -13.23 14.37
C VAL A 17 20.08 -12.16 14.12
N ALA A 18 20.51 -10.90 13.98
CA ALA A 18 19.67 -9.85 13.44
C ALA A 18 19.33 -10.28 12.01
N VAL A 19 18.25 -11.03 11.87
CA VAL A 19 17.71 -11.32 10.56
C VAL A 19 17.25 -9.98 10.04
N LEU A 20 17.99 -9.46 9.05
CA LEU A 20 17.58 -8.36 8.20
C LEU A 20 16.36 -8.83 7.38
N PHE A 21 15.24 -9.08 8.05
CA PHE A 21 13.96 -9.14 7.36
C PHE A 21 13.68 -7.72 6.86
N PRO A 22 13.42 -7.55 5.56
CA PRO A 22 13.08 -6.24 5.04
C PRO A 22 11.84 -5.77 5.81
N ALA A 23 11.86 -4.55 6.34
CA ALA A 23 10.73 -3.91 7.00
C ALA A 23 9.43 -3.85 6.14
N TYR A 24 9.50 -4.33 4.90
CA TYR A 24 8.40 -4.55 3.95
C TYR A 24 7.58 -5.83 4.24
N ALA A 25 8.09 -6.77 5.05
CA ALA A 25 7.43 -8.05 5.33
C ALA A 25 6.51 -8.04 6.56
N GLN A 26 6.54 -6.99 7.39
CA GLN A 26 5.65 -6.93 8.55
C GLN A 26 4.21 -6.70 8.08
N GLU A 27 3.39 -7.74 8.19
CA GLU A 27 1.98 -7.63 7.86
C GLU A 27 1.31 -6.55 8.72
N LEU A 28 0.47 -5.75 8.08
CA LEU A 28 -0.37 -4.79 8.79
C LEU A 28 -1.32 -5.55 9.72
N SER A 29 -1.31 -5.16 11.00
CA SER A 29 -2.30 -5.63 11.96
C SER A 29 -3.71 -5.31 11.46
N GLU A 30 -4.67 -6.18 11.75
CA GLU A 30 -6.04 -6.01 11.31
C GLU A 30 -6.63 -4.66 11.77
N LYS A 31 -6.30 -4.23 13.01
CA LYS A 31 -6.71 -2.93 13.54
C LYS A 31 -6.21 -1.77 12.67
N SER A 32 -4.94 -1.82 12.23
CA SER A 32 -4.39 -0.82 11.32
C SER A 32 -5.10 -0.86 9.97
N VAL A 33 -5.32 -2.04 9.39
CA VAL A 33 -6.05 -2.19 8.12
C VAL A 33 -7.44 -1.57 8.21
N ARG A 34 -8.21 -1.91 9.25
CA ARG A 34 -9.56 -1.34 9.50
C ARG A 34 -9.53 0.19 9.65
N THR A 35 -8.48 0.72 10.25
CA THR A 35 -8.31 2.17 10.40
C THR A 35 -8.15 2.85 9.04
N PHE A 36 -7.26 2.35 8.17
CA PHE A 36 -7.11 2.86 6.81
C PHE A 36 -8.40 2.72 5.99
N MET A 37 -9.11 1.60 6.13
CA MET A 37 -10.40 1.38 5.49
C MET A 37 -11.45 2.42 5.91
N ASN A 38 -11.53 2.72 7.20
CA ASN A 38 -12.45 3.73 7.72
C ASN A 38 -12.13 5.13 7.21
N TYR A 39 -10.84 5.49 7.18
CA TYR A 39 -10.39 6.76 6.61
C TYR A 39 -10.70 6.87 5.12
N ALA A 40 -10.47 5.80 4.36
CA ALA A 40 -10.81 5.76 2.95
C ALA A 40 -12.31 5.96 2.73
N TRP A 41 -13.15 5.30 3.53
CA TRP A 41 -14.60 5.43 3.45
C TRP A 41 -15.12 6.85 3.66
N GLN A 42 -14.51 7.60 4.59
CA GLN A 42 -14.86 9.00 4.81
C GLN A 42 -14.62 9.83 3.53
N LEU A 43 -13.56 9.52 2.78
CA LEU A 43 -13.18 10.24 1.56
C LEU A 43 -13.83 9.72 0.26
N VAL A 44 -14.52 8.59 0.27
CA VAL A 44 -15.25 8.10 -0.90
C VAL A 44 -16.34 9.12 -1.30
N PRO A 45 -16.38 9.61 -2.54
CA PRO A 45 -17.44 10.52 -2.97
C PRO A 45 -18.80 9.81 -3.07
N SER A 46 -19.91 10.54 -3.04
CA SER A 46 -21.26 9.97 -3.28
C SER A 46 -21.48 9.56 -4.73
N GLN A 47 -20.72 10.13 -5.66
CA GLN A 47 -20.75 9.82 -7.09
C GLN A 47 -19.33 9.86 -7.66
N PHE A 48 -19.05 8.99 -8.61
CA PHE A 48 -17.78 8.96 -9.32
C PHE A 48 -18.01 8.73 -10.81
N THR A 49 -17.42 9.57 -11.65
CA THR A 49 -17.51 9.44 -13.11
C THR A 49 -16.11 9.11 -13.65
N PRO A 50 -15.84 7.86 -14.06
CA PRO A 50 -14.59 7.50 -14.69
C PRO A 50 -14.50 8.09 -16.11
N PRO A 51 -13.34 8.02 -16.77
CA PRO A 51 -13.15 8.55 -18.12
C PRO A 51 -14.05 7.95 -19.22
N ASN A 52 -14.71 6.81 -18.95
CA ASN A 52 -15.71 6.23 -19.85
C ASN A 52 -17.04 7.02 -19.87
N GLY A 53 -17.27 7.92 -18.90
CA GLY A 53 -18.47 8.77 -18.82
C GLY A 53 -19.62 8.22 -17.99
N ASP A 54 -19.57 6.95 -17.57
CA ASP A 54 -20.64 6.34 -16.77
C ASP A 54 -20.57 6.77 -15.31
N THR A 55 -21.62 7.38 -14.77
CA THR A 55 -21.60 7.84 -13.37
C THR A 55 -22.00 6.72 -12.41
N ILE A 56 -21.07 6.36 -11.54
CA ILE A 56 -21.25 5.36 -10.49
C ILE A 56 -21.78 6.08 -9.24
N MET A 57 -22.99 5.73 -8.81
CA MET A 57 -23.58 6.21 -7.56
C MET A 57 -23.15 5.30 -6.41
N ILE A 58 -22.63 5.90 -5.34
CA ILE A 58 -22.14 5.18 -4.16
C ILE A 58 -23.13 5.36 -3.02
N ASP A 59 -23.71 4.25 -2.55
CA ASP A 59 -24.62 4.27 -1.42
C ASP A 59 -23.82 4.38 -0.11
N LYS A 60 -23.64 5.61 0.35
CA LYS A 60 -22.92 5.94 1.60
C LYS A 60 -23.61 5.39 2.86
N THR A 61 -24.84 4.86 2.75
CA THR A 61 -25.52 4.19 3.87
C THR A 61 -25.18 2.71 3.95
N LYS A 62 -24.67 2.10 2.87
CA LYS A 62 -24.36 0.67 2.77
C LYS A 62 -22.86 0.41 2.75
N LYS A 63 -22.16 0.93 3.76
CA LYS A 63 -20.71 0.79 3.94
C LYS A 63 -20.22 -0.65 3.74
N ASP A 64 -20.86 -1.62 4.39
CA ASP A 64 -20.42 -3.02 4.39
C ASP A 64 -20.58 -3.70 3.03
N ALA A 65 -21.47 -3.19 2.16
CA ALA A 65 -21.62 -3.68 0.78
C ALA A 65 -20.52 -3.14 -0.16
N VAL A 66 -19.90 -2.00 0.20
CA VAL A 66 -18.89 -1.33 -0.61
C VAL A 66 -17.47 -1.66 -0.14
N MET A 67 -17.28 -1.92 1.16
CA MET A 67 -15.99 -2.31 1.69
C MET A 67 -15.55 -3.68 1.18
N VAL A 68 -14.27 -3.79 0.85
CA VAL A 68 -13.65 -5.06 0.48
C VAL A 68 -13.18 -5.85 1.71
N PRO A 69 -12.99 -7.18 1.60
CA PRO A 69 -12.39 -8.01 2.65
C PRO A 69 -11.03 -7.49 3.15
N ILE A 70 -10.68 -7.81 4.40
CA ILE A 70 -9.48 -7.30 5.09
C ILE A 70 -8.18 -7.70 4.37
N ASP A 71 -8.12 -8.90 3.83
CA ASP A 71 -6.98 -9.42 3.06
C ASP A 71 -6.75 -8.60 1.78
N VAL A 72 -7.82 -8.28 1.05
CA VAL A 72 -7.76 -7.40 -0.12
C VAL A 72 -7.34 -5.99 0.31
N ALA A 73 -7.95 -5.44 1.36
CA ALA A 73 -7.57 -4.13 1.89
C ALA A 73 -6.09 -4.08 2.32
N ARG A 74 -5.57 -5.16 2.91
CA ARG A 74 -4.15 -5.26 3.31
C ARG A 74 -3.23 -5.17 2.10
N GLU A 75 -3.56 -5.84 1.00
CA GLU A 75 -2.81 -5.71 -0.26
C GLU A 75 -2.89 -4.27 -0.80
N VAL A 76 -4.09 -3.70 -0.90
CA VAL A 76 -4.29 -2.33 -1.41
C VAL A 76 -3.47 -1.31 -0.61
N ILE A 77 -3.44 -1.41 0.73
CA ILE A 77 -2.64 -0.52 1.58
C ILE A 77 -1.13 -0.76 1.38
N ARG A 78 -0.70 -2.02 1.21
CA ARG A 78 0.71 -2.34 0.90
C ARG A 78 1.15 -1.69 -0.42
N VAL A 79 0.32 -1.80 -1.46
CA VAL A 79 0.57 -1.16 -2.75
C VAL A 79 0.54 0.37 -2.61
N GLY A 80 -0.43 0.93 -1.88
CA GLY A 80 -0.50 2.36 -1.58
C GLY A 80 0.75 2.89 -0.87
N ARG A 81 1.33 2.13 0.05
CA ARG A 81 2.63 2.44 0.68
C ARG A 81 3.76 2.50 -0.34
N LEU A 82 3.85 1.53 -1.26
CA LEU A 82 4.87 1.56 -2.31
C LEU A 82 4.70 2.76 -3.23
N SER A 83 3.46 3.08 -3.62
CA SER A 83 3.16 4.30 -4.40
C SER A 83 3.51 5.58 -3.65
N ALA A 84 3.34 5.63 -2.32
CA ALA A 84 3.78 6.78 -1.51
C ALA A 84 5.31 6.94 -1.54
N HIS A 85 6.06 5.84 -1.40
CA HIS A 85 7.53 5.89 -1.48
C HIS A 85 7.99 6.32 -2.87
N ALA A 86 7.37 5.81 -3.92
CA ALA A 86 7.64 6.24 -5.29
C ALA A 86 7.39 7.76 -5.47
N GLN A 87 6.27 8.27 -4.94
CA GLN A 87 5.98 9.71 -4.98
C GLN A 87 7.01 10.55 -4.21
N ILE A 88 7.46 10.09 -3.04
CA ILE A 88 8.50 10.76 -2.24
C ILE A 88 9.83 10.80 -3.00
N CYS A 89 10.17 9.71 -3.70
CA CYS A 89 11.40 9.58 -4.48
C CYS A 89 11.34 10.17 -5.91
N ASP A 90 10.24 10.84 -6.29
CA ASP A 90 9.96 11.37 -7.64
C ASP A 90 9.96 10.31 -8.76
N LEU A 91 9.56 9.08 -8.42
CA LEU A 91 9.44 7.93 -9.32
C LEU A 91 8.01 7.81 -9.86
N LYS A 92 7.63 8.75 -10.72
CA LYS A 92 6.23 8.90 -11.20
C LYS A 92 5.75 7.73 -12.04
N GLU A 93 6.60 7.20 -12.93
CA GLU A 93 6.23 6.06 -13.78
C GLU A 93 5.99 4.82 -12.93
N GLU A 94 6.87 4.55 -11.96
CA GLU A 94 6.73 3.45 -11.02
C GLU A 94 5.47 3.59 -10.16
N GLN A 95 5.16 4.81 -9.70
CA GLN A 95 3.92 5.06 -8.96
C GLN A 95 2.68 4.69 -9.79
N ILE A 96 2.63 5.12 -11.05
CA ILE A 96 1.52 4.87 -11.99
C ILE A 96 1.37 3.37 -12.22
N CYS A 97 2.47 2.69 -12.52
CA CYS A 97 2.46 1.27 -12.82
C CYS A 97 2.09 0.38 -11.65
N ASN A 98 2.56 0.75 -10.45
CA ASN A 98 2.20 0.05 -9.23
C ASN A 98 0.68 0.09 -9.00
N TYR A 99 0.06 1.26 -9.18
CA TYR A 99 -1.39 1.43 -9.08
C TYR A 99 -2.15 0.68 -10.19
N GLN A 100 -1.71 0.78 -11.43
CA GLN A 100 -2.38 0.12 -12.55
C GLN A 100 -2.28 -1.41 -12.46
N SER A 101 -1.15 -1.95 -11.99
CA SER A 101 -1.03 -3.39 -11.71
C SER A 101 -2.08 -3.85 -10.71
N LEU A 102 -2.22 -3.14 -9.59
CA LEU A 102 -3.26 -3.41 -8.60
C LEU A 102 -4.65 -3.36 -9.22
N MET A 103 -5.02 -2.26 -9.86
CA MET A 103 -6.37 -2.12 -10.40
C MET A 103 -6.69 -3.15 -11.49
N ARG A 104 -5.72 -3.50 -12.34
CA ARG A 104 -5.89 -4.53 -13.36
C ARG A 104 -6.10 -5.91 -12.74
N ARG A 105 -5.39 -6.26 -11.66
CA ARG A 105 -5.64 -7.51 -10.91
C ARG A 105 -7.05 -7.56 -10.39
N GLU A 106 -7.50 -6.50 -9.72
CA GLU A 106 -8.82 -6.46 -9.11
C GLU A 106 -9.94 -6.49 -10.15
N VAL A 107 -9.82 -5.75 -11.25
CA VAL A 107 -10.77 -5.81 -12.37
C VAL A 107 -10.80 -7.21 -12.99
N ASN A 108 -9.65 -7.85 -13.19
CA ASN A 108 -9.57 -9.18 -13.80
C ASN A 108 -10.17 -10.30 -12.92
N LYS A 109 -10.31 -10.09 -11.61
CA LYS A 109 -11.00 -11.04 -10.72
C LYS A 109 -12.50 -11.13 -11.04
N LYS A 110 -13.10 -10.11 -11.68
CA LYS A 110 -14.52 -10.03 -12.06
C LYS A 110 -15.50 -10.29 -10.90
N SER A 111 -15.04 -10.13 -9.66
CA SER A 111 -15.79 -10.40 -8.43
C SER A 111 -16.24 -9.13 -7.71
N TRP A 112 -15.85 -7.96 -8.21
CA TRP A 112 -16.13 -6.67 -7.57
C TRP A 112 -17.24 -5.93 -8.29
N SER A 113 -18.13 -5.32 -7.51
CA SER A 113 -19.01 -4.28 -8.00
C SER A 113 -18.22 -3.02 -8.36
N GLU A 114 -18.82 -2.14 -9.17
CA GLU A 114 -18.23 -0.85 -9.51
C GLU A 114 -17.96 0.01 -8.26
N GLN A 115 -18.86 -0.01 -7.28
CA GLN A 115 -18.66 0.70 -6.00
C GLN A 115 -17.45 0.17 -5.23
N GLN A 116 -17.24 -1.15 -5.23
CA GLN A 116 -16.06 -1.77 -4.61
C GLN A 116 -14.77 -1.40 -5.36
N LEU A 117 -14.79 -1.33 -6.69
CA LEU A 117 -13.63 -0.87 -7.46
C LEU A 117 -13.28 0.60 -7.17
N VAL A 118 -14.28 1.47 -7.04
CA VAL A 118 -14.07 2.87 -6.61
C VAL A 118 -13.50 2.90 -5.20
N TYR A 119 -14.02 2.09 -4.28
CA TYR A 119 -13.50 1.99 -2.92
C TYR A 119 -12.05 1.51 -2.87
N ILE A 120 -11.67 0.50 -3.66
CA ILE A 120 -10.27 0.03 -3.77
C ILE A 120 -9.35 1.18 -4.21
N SER A 121 -9.74 1.91 -5.25
CA SER A 121 -9.00 3.07 -5.74
C SER A 121 -8.87 4.15 -4.66
N GLN A 122 -9.96 4.46 -3.95
CA GLN A 122 -9.97 5.43 -2.87
C GLN A 122 -9.11 5.00 -1.68
N LEU A 123 -9.09 3.71 -1.33
CA LEU A 123 -8.25 3.17 -0.26
C LEU A 123 -6.77 3.29 -0.59
N HIS A 124 -6.39 3.00 -1.84
CA HIS A 124 -5.03 3.23 -2.33
C HIS A 124 -4.66 4.72 -2.24
N LEU A 125 -5.49 5.60 -2.81
CA LEU A 125 -5.24 7.05 -2.82
C LEU A 125 -5.13 7.61 -1.40
N THR A 126 -6.04 7.23 -0.51
CA THR A 126 -6.01 7.65 0.91
C THR A 126 -4.72 7.23 1.59
N THR A 127 -4.25 6.01 1.33
CA THR A 127 -2.96 5.53 1.84
C THR A 127 -1.80 6.38 1.34
N VAL A 128 -1.77 6.71 0.03
CA VAL A 128 -0.73 7.58 -0.54
C VAL A 128 -0.77 8.96 0.09
N MET A 129 -1.95 9.56 0.21
CA MET A 129 -2.11 10.90 0.76
C MET A 129 -1.70 10.98 2.24
N LEU A 130 -2.09 10.00 3.06
CA LEU A 130 -1.69 9.93 4.48
C LEU A 130 -0.17 9.89 4.63
N LEU A 131 0.50 9.08 3.80
CA LEU A 131 1.95 8.85 3.93
C LEU A 131 2.79 9.94 3.28
N THR A 132 2.23 10.68 2.33
CA THR A 132 2.91 11.83 1.69
C THR A 132 2.57 13.16 2.36
N GLY A 133 1.79 13.13 3.45
CA GLY A 133 1.43 14.31 4.24
C GLY A 133 0.39 15.21 3.58
N LYS A 134 -0.33 14.73 2.56
CA LYS A 134 -1.37 15.51 1.84
C LYS A 134 -2.72 15.57 2.57
N ILE A 135 -2.91 14.78 3.62
CA ILE A 135 -4.11 14.83 4.47
C ILE A 135 -3.68 14.74 5.94
N LYS A 136 -4.37 15.48 6.81
CA LYS A 136 -4.16 15.42 8.27
C LYS A 136 -5.35 14.70 8.91
N LEU A 137 -5.04 13.95 9.97
CA LEU A 137 -6.05 13.36 10.85
C LEU A 137 -6.33 14.36 11.95
N VAL A 138 -7.56 14.87 12.01
CA VAL A 138 -8.02 15.75 13.09
C VAL A 138 -8.89 14.90 14.01
N GLU A 139 -8.62 14.95 15.31
CA GLU A 139 -9.49 14.32 16.29
C GLU A 139 -10.71 15.22 16.55
N LYS A 140 -11.90 14.68 16.35
CA LYS A 140 -13.18 15.34 16.64
C LYS A 140 -14.05 14.36 17.43
N ASP A 141 -14.44 14.77 18.63
CA ASP A 141 -15.33 13.99 19.51
C ASP A 141 -14.87 12.54 19.80
N GLY A 142 -13.55 12.29 19.82
CA GLY A 142 -12.98 10.96 20.06
C GLY A 142 -12.83 10.09 18.82
N ASP A 143 -13.35 10.52 17.67
CA ASP A 143 -13.15 9.90 16.36
C ASP A 143 -12.16 10.71 15.50
N LYS A 144 -11.29 10.03 14.76
CA LYS A 144 -10.36 10.67 13.82
C LYS A 144 -11.07 10.93 12.49
N GLU A 145 -11.24 12.20 12.17
CA GLU A 145 -11.75 12.67 10.88
C GLU A 145 -10.58 12.97 9.94
N VAL A 146 -10.70 12.54 8.68
CA VAL A 146 -9.70 12.81 7.65
C VAL A 146 -10.00 14.16 7.00
N VAL A 147 -9.14 15.14 7.24
CA VAL A 147 -9.24 16.46 6.61
C VAL A 147 -8.16 16.59 5.54
N VAL A 148 -8.56 16.95 4.33
CA VAL A 148 -7.64 17.28 3.25
C VAL A 148 -7.15 18.71 3.47
N GLU A 149 -5.91 18.86 3.91
CA GLU A 149 -5.23 20.15 3.87
C GLU A 149 -4.37 20.20 2.61
N GLU A 150 -4.54 21.25 1.80
CA GLU A 150 -3.55 21.65 0.81
C GLU A 150 -2.31 22.24 1.52
N SER A 151 -1.68 21.45 2.38
CA SER A 151 -0.39 21.84 2.95
C SER A 151 0.66 21.85 1.84
N LYS A 152 1.52 22.88 1.83
CA LYS A 152 2.75 22.88 1.02
C LYS A 152 3.38 21.50 1.12
N ALA A 153 3.47 20.80 0.00
CA ALA A 153 4.08 19.48 -0.07
C ALA A 153 5.35 19.48 0.79
N PRO A 154 5.52 18.54 1.74
CA PRO A 154 6.76 18.45 2.48
C PRO A 154 7.88 18.48 1.45
N ALA A 155 8.88 19.37 1.67
CA ALA A 155 9.99 19.55 0.75
C ALA A 155 10.44 18.17 0.29
N ALA A 156 10.36 17.91 -1.03
CA ALA A 156 10.56 16.58 -1.58
C ALA A 156 11.81 15.98 -0.93
N ALA A 157 11.63 14.97 -0.08
CA ALA A 157 12.75 14.28 0.51
C ALA A 157 13.36 13.48 -0.63
N THR A 158 14.31 14.08 -1.34
CA THR A 158 14.95 13.46 -2.49
C THR A 158 15.68 12.23 -2.00
N CYS A 159 15.14 11.07 -2.36
CA CYS A 159 15.72 9.78 -2.05
C CYS A 159 17.13 9.67 -2.64
N THR A 160 18.03 8.93 -1.97
CA THR A 160 19.31 8.52 -2.54
C THR A 160 19.09 7.59 -3.73
N GLU A 161 20.11 7.42 -4.57
CA GLU A 161 20.01 6.50 -5.72
C GLU A 161 19.76 5.05 -5.28
N GLU A 162 20.34 4.63 -4.15
CA GLU A 162 20.08 3.31 -3.56
C GLU A 162 18.61 3.15 -3.12
N GLN A 163 18.04 4.22 -2.55
CA GLN A 163 16.63 4.22 -2.15
C GLN A 163 15.71 4.15 -3.37
N LYS A 164 16.00 4.92 -4.43
CA LYS A 164 15.26 4.87 -5.69
C LYS A 164 15.33 3.48 -6.31
N ALA A 165 16.53 2.91 -6.45
CA ALA A 165 16.75 1.59 -7.01
C ALA A 165 15.93 0.52 -6.28
N LYS A 166 15.89 0.57 -4.94
CA LYS A 166 15.09 -0.34 -4.12
C LYS A 166 13.59 -0.19 -4.35
N VAL A 167 13.09 1.04 -4.44
CA VAL A 167 11.66 1.28 -4.71
C VAL A 167 11.28 0.78 -6.09
N THR A 168 12.10 1.07 -7.11
CA THR A 168 11.92 0.58 -8.49
C THR A 168 11.93 -0.94 -8.54
N GLU A 169 12.88 -1.62 -7.88
CA GLU A 169 12.96 -3.09 -7.86
C GLU A 169 11.72 -3.73 -7.23
N VAL A 170 11.27 -3.22 -6.08
CA VAL A 170 10.10 -3.75 -5.38
C VAL A 170 8.83 -3.54 -6.22
N ILE A 171 8.66 -2.39 -6.86
CA ILE A 171 7.52 -2.12 -7.75
C ILE A 171 7.60 -3.00 -8.99
N ALA A 172 8.77 -3.13 -9.64
CA ALA A 172 8.95 -3.99 -10.81
C ALA A 172 8.58 -5.45 -10.48
N THR A 173 8.98 -5.93 -9.29
CA THR A 173 8.60 -7.26 -8.81
C THR A 173 7.09 -7.40 -8.65
N TYR A 174 6.43 -6.41 -8.03
CA TYR A 174 4.97 -6.42 -7.88
C TYR A 174 4.24 -6.38 -9.22
N VAL A 175 4.71 -5.54 -10.16
CA VAL A 175 4.12 -5.41 -11.49
C VAL A 175 4.29 -6.69 -12.30
N LYS A 176 5.49 -7.28 -12.30
CA LYS A 176 5.81 -8.54 -13.00
C LYS A 176 5.00 -9.73 -12.50
N ALA A 177 4.66 -9.77 -11.21
CA ALA A 177 3.79 -10.82 -10.66
C ALA A 177 2.31 -10.65 -11.09
N GLY A 178 2.00 -9.63 -11.89
CA GLY A 178 0.64 -9.18 -12.21
C GLY A 178 0.20 -9.49 -13.62
N PRO A 179 -1.06 -9.17 -13.94
CA PRO A 179 -1.52 -9.25 -15.31
C PRO A 179 -0.67 -8.32 -16.17
N ASP A 180 -0.38 -8.75 -17.41
CA ASP A 180 0.36 -7.94 -18.37
C ASP A 180 -0.29 -6.56 -18.49
N LEU A 181 0.46 -5.56 -18.06
CA LEU A 181 0.17 -4.18 -18.37
C LEU A 181 0.75 -3.95 -19.76
N ASN A 182 -0.03 -3.35 -20.67
CA ASN A 182 0.47 -3.05 -21.99
C ASN A 182 1.84 -2.32 -21.86
N ALA A 183 2.85 -2.70 -22.66
CA ALA A 183 4.20 -2.15 -22.55
C ALA A 183 4.24 -0.62 -22.74
N ASP A 184 3.18 -0.06 -23.34
CA ASP A 184 2.96 1.39 -23.48
C ASP A 184 2.61 2.09 -22.16
N ILE A 185 2.08 1.34 -21.21
CA ILE A 185 1.59 1.81 -19.91
C ILE A 185 2.69 1.68 -18.85
N CYS A 186 3.49 0.61 -18.91
CA CYS A 186 4.57 0.33 -17.94
C CYS A 186 5.81 -0.24 -18.60
N LYS A 187 6.92 0.52 -18.62
CA LYS A 187 8.14 0.15 -19.34
C LYS A 187 9.14 -0.69 -18.53
N PHE A 188 8.68 -1.51 -17.58
CA PHE A 188 9.58 -2.42 -16.84
C PHE A 188 10.19 -3.52 -17.71
N ASP A 189 9.59 -3.80 -18.88
CA ASP A 189 9.96 -4.93 -19.74
C ASP A 189 11.17 -4.68 -20.66
N ASN A 190 11.72 -3.46 -20.72
CA ASN A 190 12.81 -3.14 -21.65
C ASN A 190 14.23 -3.38 -21.10
N ALA A 191 14.38 -3.74 -19.83
CA ALA A 191 15.70 -3.99 -19.24
C ALA A 191 16.21 -5.44 -19.41
N ALA A 192 15.36 -6.38 -19.83
CA ALA A 192 15.71 -7.81 -19.95
C ALA A 192 15.92 -8.29 -21.40
N LYS A 193 15.93 -7.38 -22.39
CA LYS A 193 16.12 -7.70 -23.81
C LYS A 193 17.27 -6.89 -24.46
N LYS A 194 18.41 -6.80 -23.79
CA LYS A 194 19.68 -6.44 -24.43
C LYS A 194 20.77 -7.40 -24.02
#